data_AF-A0A2S3WX98-F1
#
_entry.id   AF-A0A2S3WX98-F1
#
_cell.length_a   1.000
_cell.length_b   1.000
_cell.length_c   1.000
_cell.angle_alpha   90.00
_cell.angle_beta   90.00
_cell.angle_gamma   90.00
#
_symmetry.space_group_name_H-M   'P 1'
#
loop_
_entity.id
_entity.type
_entity.pdbx_description
1 polymer ?
#
loop_
_entity_poly.entity_id
_entity_poly.type
_entity_poly.pdbx_seq_one_letter_code
_entity_poly.pdbx_strand_id
1 'polypeptide(L)'
;MDLVIARPEGLYCPPGDFYIDPWRPVERAVITHGHGDHARTGNRHYLTAAPGAGILRSRLGQDIDLQTLPYGERILHHGVTLSLHPAGHVLGSAQVRLEYQGEVWVASGDYKVEPDGTCAAFEPLSCHTFITESTFGLPIYRWPSQAHIFAGINAWWRSNCEQGKASVLFCYAFGKAQRILHGLDPEIGPILVHGAVEPLNRVYREAGVHLPSTRYAGDVPRNDPLLRQALILAPPSAAGSSWMRRFGDYSDAFASGWMLLRGTRRRRGVDRGFVLSDHADWPGLLWAIGQTGAERVMVTHGSVNVLVRYLNEQGLDARAFITEYGEEDDTVATEPEA
;
A
#
# COMPACT_ATOMS: atom_id res chain seq x y z
N MET A 1 23.35 0.67 -21.26
CA MET A 1 22.35 1.76 -21.20
C MET A 1 21.37 1.38 -20.12
N ASP A 2 20.99 2.30 -19.25
CA ASP A 2 19.99 2.00 -18.20
C ASP A 2 18.60 1.94 -18.82
N LEU A 3 17.88 0.84 -18.58
CA LEU A 3 16.54 0.59 -19.15
C LEU A 3 15.46 1.47 -18.49
N VAL A 4 15.72 1.91 -17.25
CA VAL A 4 14.90 2.87 -16.52
C VAL A 4 15.81 3.96 -15.94
N ILE A 5 15.43 5.22 -16.14
CA ILE A 5 16.13 6.39 -15.63
C ILE A 5 15.16 7.33 -14.91
N ALA A 6 15.64 8.10 -13.95
CA ALA A 6 14.83 9.15 -13.32
C ALA A 6 14.75 10.38 -14.22
N ARG A 7 13.55 10.95 -14.34
CA ARG A 7 13.27 12.25 -14.95
C ARG A 7 12.33 13.05 -14.02
N PRO A 8 12.18 14.37 -14.20
CA PRO A 8 11.26 15.17 -13.38
C PRO A 8 9.80 14.69 -13.41
N GLU A 9 9.38 13.96 -14.45
CA GLU A 9 8.02 13.40 -14.51
C GLU A 9 7.90 12.02 -13.86
N GLY A 10 9.00 11.32 -13.55
CA GLY A 10 8.99 9.99 -12.94
C GLY A 10 10.05 9.03 -13.49
N LEU A 11 9.81 7.73 -13.30
CA LEU A 11 10.70 6.67 -13.77
C LEU A 11 10.46 6.40 -15.26
N TYR A 12 11.36 6.86 -16.11
CA TYR A 12 11.21 6.79 -17.56
C TYR A 12 11.94 5.58 -18.14
N CYS A 13 11.29 4.85 -19.04
CA CYS A 13 11.91 3.83 -19.89
C CYS A 13 12.23 4.43 -21.27
N PRO A 14 13.50 4.81 -21.57
CA PRO A 14 13.82 5.48 -22.83
C PRO A 14 13.53 4.68 -24.10
N PRO A 15 13.89 3.37 -24.21
CA PRO A 15 13.56 2.62 -25.43
C PRO A 15 12.06 2.33 -25.56
N GLY A 16 11.32 2.28 -24.44
CA GLY A 16 9.89 2.06 -24.44
C GLY A 16 9.06 3.33 -24.68
N ASP A 17 9.59 4.51 -24.36
CA ASP A 17 8.85 5.78 -24.36
C ASP A 17 7.56 5.75 -23.50
N PHE A 18 7.72 5.31 -22.25
CA PHE A 18 6.69 5.36 -21.21
C PHE A 18 7.31 5.59 -19.84
N TYR A 19 6.48 5.98 -18.88
CA TYR A 19 6.87 6.16 -17.49
C TYR A 19 6.23 5.10 -16.59
N ILE A 20 6.93 4.68 -15.55
CA ILE A 20 6.40 3.87 -14.46
C ILE A 20 6.05 4.85 -13.32
N ASP A 21 4.80 4.77 -12.84
CA ASP A 21 4.29 5.58 -11.71
C ASP A 21 4.71 7.06 -11.77
N PRO A 22 4.32 7.81 -12.81
CA PRO A 22 4.78 9.17 -13.02
C PRO A 22 4.21 10.15 -11.98
N TRP A 23 5.03 11.12 -11.58
CA TRP A 23 4.70 12.20 -10.65
C TRP A 23 3.97 13.36 -11.33
N ARG A 24 4.07 13.46 -12.66
CA ARG A 24 3.45 14.50 -13.48
C ARG A 24 2.72 13.88 -14.68
N PRO A 25 1.74 14.60 -15.30
CA PRO A 25 1.09 14.13 -16.52
C PRO A 25 2.07 13.77 -17.65
N VAL A 26 1.92 12.57 -18.21
CA VAL A 26 2.72 12.05 -19.33
C VAL A 26 1.85 11.37 -20.39
N GLU A 27 2.44 11.07 -21.56
CA GLU A 27 1.74 10.38 -22.65
C GLU A 27 1.36 8.94 -22.29
N ARG A 28 2.26 8.16 -21.66
CA ARG A 28 2.03 6.74 -21.32
C ARG A 28 2.53 6.43 -19.91
N ALA A 29 1.62 5.96 -19.06
CA ALA A 29 1.90 5.62 -17.68
C ALA A 29 1.62 4.13 -17.42
N VAL A 30 2.65 3.40 -16.98
CA VAL A 30 2.54 2.06 -16.42
C VAL A 30 2.41 2.20 -14.91
N ILE A 31 1.28 1.78 -14.36
CA ILE A 31 0.93 1.97 -12.96
C ILE A 31 1.13 0.66 -12.20
N THR A 32 2.04 0.66 -11.23
CA THR A 32 2.28 -0.48 -10.34
C THR A 32 1.06 -0.73 -9.47
N HIS A 33 0.47 0.33 -8.89
CA HIS A 33 -0.72 0.21 -8.06
C HIS A 33 -1.43 1.56 -7.83
N GLY A 34 -2.62 1.50 -7.23
CA GLY A 34 -3.53 2.63 -7.11
C GLY A 34 -3.33 3.56 -5.89
N HIS A 35 -2.18 3.62 -5.21
CA HIS A 35 -1.97 4.68 -4.22
C HIS A 35 -1.72 6.03 -4.92
N GLY A 36 -2.00 7.14 -4.23
CA GLY A 36 -2.02 8.48 -4.85
C GLY A 36 -0.64 9.00 -5.25
N ASP A 37 0.41 8.52 -4.60
CA ASP A 37 1.81 8.78 -4.89
C ASP A 37 2.33 7.99 -6.09
N HIS A 38 1.62 6.94 -6.54
CA HIS A 38 1.94 6.13 -7.72
C HIS A 38 0.99 6.35 -8.90
N ALA A 39 -0.29 6.59 -8.62
CA ALA A 39 -1.35 6.75 -9.61
C ALA A 39 -1.89 8.18 -9.59
N ARG A 40 -1.37 9.03 -10.48
CA ARG A 40 -1.78 10.43 -10.63
C ARG A 40 -2.68 10.65 -11.85
N THR A 41 -3.59 11.62 -11.72
CA THR A 41 -4.49 12.05 -12.81
C THR A 41 -3.74 12.82 -13.88
N GLY A 42 -4.24 12.80 -15.12
CA GLY A 42 -3.78 13.65 -16.22
C GLY A 42 -2.87 12.98 -17.24
N ASN A 43 -2.45 11.72 -17.02
CA ASN A 43 -1.76 10.97 -18.07
C ASN A 43 -2.74 10.67 -19.21
N ARG A 44 -2.22 10.57 -20.43
CA ARG A 44 -3.07 10.32 -21.60
C ARG A 44 -3.50 8.86 -21.69
N HIS A 45 -2.57 7.92 -21.48
CA HIS A 45 -2.82 6.49 -21.49
C HIS A 45 -2.29 5.84 -20.23
N TYR A 46 -3.09 4.96 -19.63
CA TYR A 46 -2.75 4.19 -18.44
C TYR A 46 -2.68 2.70 -18.76
N LEU A 47 -1.71 2.02 -18.16
CA LEU A 47 -1.58 0.57 -18.18
C LEU A 47 -1.45 0.05 -16.76
N THR A 48 -2.24 -0.95 -16.38
CA THR A 48 -2.14 -1.60 -15.07
C THR A 48 -2.49 -3.09 -15.13
N ALA A 49 -2.25 -3.82 -14.04
CA ALA A 49 -2.65 -5.22 -13.96
C ALA A 49 -4.19 -5.32 -13.91
N ALA A 50 -4.78 -6.29 -14.60
CA ALA A 50 -6.23 -6.42 -14.73
C ALA A 50 -7.01 -6.34 -13.41
N PRO A 51 -6.55 -6.96 -12.29
CA PRO A 51 -7.24 -6.82 -11.01
C PRO A 51 -7.24 -5.39 -10.41
N GLY A 52 -6.32 -4.52 -10.86
CA GLY A 52 -6.22 -3.12 -10.42
C GLY A 52 -7.17 -2.16 -11.13
N ALA A 53 -7.86 -2.62 -12.18
CA ALA A 53 -8.68 -1.74 -13.03
C ALA A 53 -9.77 -0.98 -12.26
N GLY A 54 -10.49 -1.67 -11.37
CA GLY A 54 -11.55 -1.06 -10.56
C GLY A 54 -11.02 0.00 -9.60
N ILE A 55 -9.83 -0.24 -9.03
CA ILE A 55 -9.18 0.73 -8.13
C ILE A 55 -8.79 1.99 -8.89
N LEU A 56 -8.13 1.85 -10.04
CA LEU A 56 -7.70 2.99 -10.84
C LEU A 56 -8.90 3.80 -11.35
N ARG A 57 -9.96 3.15 -11.85
CA ARG A 57 -11.19 3.86 -12.26
C ARG A 57 -11.89 4.54 -11.09
N SER A 58 -11.88 3.93 -9.90
CA SER A 58 -12.44 4.55 -8.70
C SER A 58 -11.68 5.79 -8.25
N ARG A 59 -10.37 5.89 -8.53
CA ARG A 59 -9.52 6.98 -8.06
C ARG A 59 -9.28 8.07 -9.10
N LEU A 60 -9.07 7.68 -10.35
CA LEU A 60 -8.67 8.57 -11.44
C LEU A 60 -9.87 8.98 -12.32
N GLY A 61 -11.02 8.34 -12.15
CA GLY A 61 -12.24 8.58 -12.92
C GLY A 61 -12.60 7.39 -13.82
N GLN A 62 -13.89 7.24 -14.12
CA GLN A 62 -14.39 6.11 -14.91
C GLN A 62 -13.99 6.20 -16.39
N ASP A 63 -13.68 7.40 -16.88
CA ASP A 63 -13.44 7.69 -18.30
C ASP A 63 -11.94 7.75 -18.66
N ILE A 64 -11.05 7.36 -17.75
CA ILE A 64 -9.61 7.28 -18.08
C ILE A 64 -9.39 6.27 -19.22
N ASP A 65 -8.43 6.58 -20.11
CA ASP A 65 -7.98 5.63 -21.11
C ASP A 65 -7.06 4.60 -20.46
N LEU A 66 -7.67 3.49 -20.04
CA LEU A 66 -7.03 2.42 -19.28
C LEU A 66 -6.97 1.13 -20.09
N GLN A 67 -5.75 0.74 -20.44
CA GLN A 67 -5.41 -0.62 -20.85
C GLN A 67 -5.11 -1.47 -19.61
N THR A 68 -5.48 -2.75 -19.66
CA THR A 68 -5.17 -3.71 -18.59
C THR A 68 -4.45 -4.93 -19.13
N LEU A 69 -3.60 -5.55 -18.31
CA LEU A 69 -2.96 -6.83 -18.62
C LEU A 69 -3.21 -7.85 -17.50
N PRO A 70 -3.64 -9.08 -17.81
CA PRO A 70 -3.51 -10.20 -16.89
C PRO A 70 -2.06 -10.33 -16.40
N TYR A 71 -1.90 -10.76 -15.15
CA TYR A 71 -0.57 -11.03 -14.62
C TYR A 71 0.18 -12.05 -15.49
N GLY A 72 1.45 -11.78 -15.77
CA GLY A 72 2.31 -12.61 -16.61
C GLY A 72 2.11 -12.47 -18.12
N GLU A 73 1.04 -11.79 -18.57
CA GLU A 73 0.86 -11.49 -19.99
C GLU A 73 1.93 -10.50 -20.47
N ARG A 74 2.47 -10.75 -21.66
CA ARG A 74 3.57 -9.99 -22.25
C ARG A 74 3.08 -9.18 -23.43
N ILE A 75 3.45 -7.90 -23.48
CA ILE A 75 3.26 -7.04 -24.65
C ILE A 75 4.60 -6.51 -25.14
N LEU A 76 4.72 -6.33 -26.46
CA LEU A 76 5.88 -5.70 -27.08
C LEU A 76 5.56 -4.25 -27.40
N HIS A 77 6.33 -3.31 -26.84
CA HIS A 77 6.16 -1.88 -27.05
C HIS A 77 7.51 -1.24 -27.36
N HIS A 78 7.66 -0.68 -28.58
CA HIS A 78 8.91 -0.09 -29.07
C HIS A 78 10.17 -0.97 -28.86
N GLY A 79 10.02 -2.30 -29.00
CA GLY A 79 11.10 -3.26 -28.81
C GLY A 79 11.35 -3.70 -27.37
N VAL A 80 10.68 -3.08 -26.39
CA VAL A 80 10.67 -3.50 -24.98
C VAL A 80 9.54 -4.49 -24.75
N THR A 81 9.85 -5.67 -24.23
CA THR A 81 8.83 -6.61 -23.75
C THR A 81 8.46 -6.24 -22.32
N LEU A 82 7.19 -5.92 -22.09
CA LEU A 82 6.63 -5.49 -20.82
C LEU A 82 5.65 -6.54 -20.29
N SER A 83 5.73 -6.87 -19.00
CA SER A 83 4.74 -7.69 -18.29
C SER A 83 4.55 -7.21 -16.85
N LEU A 84 3.36 -7.49 -16.29
CA LEU A 84 2.99 -7.14 -14.92
C LEU A 84 2.87 -8.40 -14.08
N HIS A 85 3.39 -8.39 -12.86
CA HIS A 85 3.42 -9.56 -11.96
C HIS A 85 2.99 -9.17 -10.55
N PRO A 86 2.34 -10.03 -9.76
CA PRO A 86 1.88 -9.69 -8.41
C PRO A 86 2.97 -9.12 -7.49
N ALA A 87 2.66 -8.04 -6.78
CA ALA A 87 3.53 -7.43 -5.77
C ALA A 87 3.08 -7.69 -4.30
N GLY A 88 1.90 -8.30 -4.07
CA GLY A 88 1.45 -8.63 -2.70
C GLY A 88 1.14 -7.44 -1.78
N HIS A 89 1.10 -6.22 -2.32
CA HIS A 89 0.90 -4.99 -1.54
C HIS A 89 -0.59 -4.69 -1.32
N VAL A 90 -1.35 -4.52 -2.41
CA VAL A 90 -2.78 -4.21 -2.42
C VAL A 90 -3.45 -4.84 -3.64
N LEU A 91 -4.79 -4.85 -3.70
CA LEU A 91 -5.52 -5.38 -4.87
C LEU A 91 -5.05 -4.72 -6.17
N GLY A 92 -4.55 -5.54 -7.09
CA GLY A 92 -4.04 -5.12 -8.38
C GLY A 92 -2.60 -4.59 -8.38
N SER A 93 -1.90 -4.61 -7.25
CA SER A 93 -0.51 -4.17 -7.21
C SER A 93 0.39 -5.08 -8.02
N ALA A 94 1.34 -4.48 -8.74
CA ALA A 94 2.17 -5.18 -9.71
C ALA A 94 3.61 -4.69 -9.71
N GLN A 95 4.52 -5.65 -9.84
CA GLN A 95 5.88 -5.43 -10.30
C GLN A 95 5.85 -5.25 -11.82
N VAL A 96 6.64 -4.30 -12.32
CA VAL A 96 6.80 -4.02 -13.75
C VAL A 96 8.08 -4.70 -14.24
N ARG A 97 7.93 -5.77 -15.03
CA ARG A 97 9.06 -6.47 -15.67
C ARG A 97 9.28 -5.93 -17.08
N LEU A 98 10.51 -5.50 -17.35
CA LEU A 98 10.95 -4.99 -18.64
C LEU A 98 12.08 -5.88 -19.18
N GLU A 99 11.99 -6.24 -20.46
CA GLU A 99 13.04 -6.97 -21.16
C GLU A 99 13.39 -6.28 -22.48
N TYR A 100 14.67 -5.96 -22.66
CA TYR A 100 15.17 -5.27 -23.84
C TYR A 100 16.56 -5.78 -24.19
N GLN A 101 16.73 -6.34 -25.40
CA GLN A 101 18.01 -6.86 -25.90
C GLN A 101 18.70 -7.87 -24.96
N GLY A 102 17.90 -8.72 -24.27
CA GLY A 102 18.39 -9.73 -23.33
C GLY A 102 18.56 -9.24 -21.89
N GLU A 103 18.54 -7.93 -21.65
CA GLU A 103 18.57 -7.34 -20.32
C GLU A 103 17.18 -7.33 -19.70
N VAL A 104 17.09 -7.70 -18.42
CA VAL A 104 15.81 -7.79 -17.68
C VAL A 104 15.87 -6.90 -16.45
N TRP A 105 14.95 -5.94 -16.37
CA TRP A 105 14.77 -5.06 -15.22
C TRP A 105 13.40 -5.33 -14.60
N VAL A 106 13.33 -5.24 -13.27
CA VAL A 106 12.06 -5.33 -12.55
C VAL A 106 11.96 -4.13 -11.61
N ALA A 107 10.91 -3.33 -11.76
CA ALA A 107 10.53 -2.32 -10.77
C ALA A 107 9.43 -2.89 -9.88
N SER A 108 9.70 -2.99 -8.57
CA SER A 108 8.81 -3.69 -7.64
C SER A 108 7.49 -2.95 -7.40
N GLY A 109 7.50 -1.61 -7.50
CA GLY A 109 6.53 -0.77 -6.79
C GLY A 109 6.61 -1.02 -5.29
N ASP A 110 5.53 -0.72 -4.57
CA ASP A 110 5.38 -1.18 -3.20
C ASP A 110 5.02 -2.66 -3.15
N TYR A 111 5.58 -3.38 -2.18
CA TYR A 111 5.38 -4.82 -2.08
C TYR A 111 5.39 -5.32 -0.64
N LYS A 112 4.70 -6.45 -0.42
CA LYS A 112 4.81 -7.25 0.80
C LYS A 112 4.92 -8.72 0.42
N VAL A 113 5.84 -9.41 1.06
CA VAL A 113 6.17 -10.82 0.75
C VAL A 113 5.25 -11.81 1.45
N GLU A 114 4.64 -11.43 2.57
CA GLU A 114 3.71 -12.28 3.31
C GLU A 114 2.30 -12.21 2.66
N PRO A 115 1.73 -13.34 2.20
CA PRO A 115 0.36 -13.37 1.70
C PRO A 115 -0.66 -13.00 2.79
N ASP A 116 -1.70 -12.25 2.43
CA ASP A 116 -2.72 -11.78 3.39
C ASP A 116 -4.17 -12.07 2.98
N GLY A 117 -4.39 -12.73 1.85
CA GLY A 117 -5.73 -13.09 1.36
C GLY A 117 -6.53 -11.96 0.71
N THR A 118 -5.99 -10.74 0.65
CA THR A 118 -6.68 -9.57 0.07
C THR A 118 -6.18 -9.14 -1.30
N CYS A 119 -5.06 -9.71 -1.74
CA CYS A 119 -4.49 -9.52 -3.06
C CYS A 119 -3.68 -10.76 -3.50
N ALA A 120 -3.24 -10.78 -4.76
CA ALA A 120 -2.35 -11.83 -5.25
C ALA A 120 -1.00 -11.76 -4.53
N ALA A 121 -0.51 -12.90 -4.03
CA ALA A 121 0.76 -12.98 -3.31
C ALA A 121 1.93 -12.54 -4.18
N PHE A 122 2.96 -11.94 -3.58
CA PHE A 122 4.18 -11.52 -4.25
C PHE A 122 4.79 -12.66 -5.08
N GLU A 123 5.06 -12.40 -6.37
CA GLU A 123 5.69 -13.35 -7.28
C GLU A 123 7.20 -13.03 -7.39
N PRO A 124 8.11 -13.90 -6.94
CA PRO A 124 9.53 -13.65 -7.13
C PRO A 124 9.93 -13.71 -8.61
N LEU A 125 10.65 -12.70 -9.08
CA LEU A 125 11.09 -12.59 -10.48
C LEU A 125 12.60 -12.52 -10.58
N SER A 126 13.19 -13.38 -11.42
CA SER A 126 14.61 -13.26 -11.77
C SER A 126 14.84 -12.07 -12.70
N CYS A 127 15.85 -11.26 -12.40
CA CYS A 127 16.23 -10.11 -13.21
C CYS A 127 17.72 -9.75 -13.05
N HIS A 128 18.23 -8.89 -13.94
CA HIS A 128 19.60 -8.39 -13.87
C HIS A 128 19.68 -7.13 -13.00
N THR A 129 18.64 -6.29 -13.06
CA THR A 129 18.50 -5.09 -12.22
C THR A 129 17.14 -5.07 -11.53
N PHE A 130 17.15 -4.89 -10.20
CA PHE A 130 15.93 -4.78 -9.39
C PHE A 130 15.80 -3.37 -8.81
N ILE A 131 14.70 -2.68 -9.10
CA ILE A 131 14.34 -1.40 -8.48
C ILE A 131 13.37 -1.70 -7.34
N THR A 132 13.76 -1.42 -6.09
CA THR A 132 13.00 -1.78 -4.88
C THR A 132 12.71 -0.58 -4.01
N GLU A 133 11.51 -0.54 -3.42
CA GLU A 133 11.21 0.33 -2.29
C GLU A 133 12.04 -0.01 -1.04
N SER A 134 12.15 0.92 -0.08
CA SER A 134 12.74 0.70 1.24
C SER A 134 12.02 1.48 2.34
N THR A 135 10.69 1.53 2.29
CA THR A 135 9.84 2.22 3.28
C THR A 135 10.24 1.82 4.71
N PHE A 136 10.43 0.53 4.93
CA PHE A 136 10.91 -0.05 6.19
C PHE A 136 12.32 -0.64 6.07
N GLY A 137 13.22 0.04 5.34
CA GLY A 137 14.61 -0.34 5.08
C GLY A 137 15.57 -0.23 6.27
N LEU A 138 15.11 -0.43 7.52
CA LEU A 138 15.95 -0.48 8.71
C LEU A 138 15.84 -1.84 9.42
N PRO A 139 16.94 -2.43 9.93
CA PRO A 139 16.94 -3.74 10.61
C PRO A 139 15.99 -3.89 11.81
N ILE A 140 15.55 -2.77 12.40
CA ILE A 140 14.60 -2.74 13.51
C ILE A 140 13.18 -3.13 13.07
N TYR A 141 12.82 -2.89 11.80
CA TYR A 141 11.52 -3.26 11.28
C TYR A 141 11.48 -4.75 11.00
N ARG A 142 10.70 -5.43 11.83
CA ARG A 142 10.43 -6.88 11.77
C ARG A 142 8.99 -7.07 12.18
N TRP A 143 8.17 -7.58 11.28
CA TRP A 143 6.73 -7.66 11.53
C TRP A 143 6.39 -8.80 12.49
N PRO A 144 5.52 -8.57 13.49
CA PRO A 144 4.87 -9.67 14.17
C PRO A 144 3.94 -10.40 13.20
N SER A 145 3.61 -11.65 13.49
CA SER A 145 2.73 -12.43 12.63
C SER A 145 1.33 -11.78 12.50
N GLN A 146 0.72 -11.91 11.33
CA GLN A 146 -0.63 -11.41 11.08
C GLN A 146 -1.64 -11.93 12.10
N ALA A 147 -1.58 -13.22 12.43
CA ALA A 147 -2.44 -13.85 13.43
C ALA A 147 -2.35 -13.15 14.79
N HIS A 148 -1.15 -12.75 15.22
CA HIS A 148 -0.96 -12.03 16.48
C HIS A 148 -1.57 -10.62 16.44
N ILE A 149 -1.39 -9.90 15.34
CA ILE A 149 -1.93 -8.54 15.16
C ILE A 149 -3.47 -8.59 15.20
N PHE A 150 -4.10 -9.49 14.41
CA PHE A 150 -5.55 -9.58 14.35
C PHE A 150 -6.18 -10.11 15.63
N ALA A 151 -5.53 -11.05 16.33
CA ALA A 151 -5.95 -11.44 17.67
C ALA A 151 -5.97 -10.24 18.62
N GLY A 152 -4.96 -9.36 18.54
CA GLY A 152 -4.89 -8.12 19.30
C GLY A 152 -6.00 -7.12 18.96
N ILE A 153 -6.29 -6.91 17.68
CA ILE A 153 -7.37 -6.02 17.23
C ILE A 153 -8.72 -6.54 17.73
N ASN A 154 -9.01 -7.83 17.51
CA ASN A 154 -10.27 -8.46 17.92
C ASN A 154 -10.43 -8.46 19.45
N ALA A 155 -9.37 -8.71 20.22
CA ALA A 155 -9.41 -8.65 21.69
C ALA A 155 -9.67 -7.22 22.21
N TRP A 156 -9.02 -6.21 21.61
CA TRP A 156 -9.27 -4.81 21.94
C TRP A 156 -10.71 -4.40 21.64
N TRP A 157 -11.24 -4.78 20.48
CA TRP A 157 -12.62 -4.50 20.11
C TRP A 157 -13.62 -5.16 21.07
N ARG A 158 -13.46 -6.45 21.41
CA ARG A 158 -14.30 -7.14 22.41
C ARG A 158 -14.31 -6.42 23.76
N SER A 159 -13.12 -6.06 24.25
CA SER A 159 -13.00 -5.37 25.55
C SER A 159 -13.67 -3.99 25.56
N ASN A 160 -13.65 -3.27 24.44
CA ASN A 160 -14.38 -1.99 24.32
C ASN A 160 -15.90 -2.21 24.27
N CYS A 161 -16.38 -3.26 23.60
CA CYS A 161 -17.80 -3.62 23.60
C CYS A 161 -18.31 -3.91 25.02
N GLU A 162 -17.54 -4.66 25.82
CA GLU A 162 -17.85 -4.95 27.23
C GLU A 162 -17.92 -3.69 28.09
N GLN A 163 -17.13 -2.66 27.75
CA GLN A 163 -17.13 -1.36 28.41
C GLN A 163 -18.17 -0.38 27.82
N GLY A 164 -18.92 -0.77 26.79
CA GLY A 164 -19.88 0.09 26.11
C GLY A 164 -19.24 1.26 25.36
N LYS A 165 -18.03 1.08 24.82
CA LYS A 165 -17.27 2.08 24.07
C LYS A 165 -17.13 1.73 22.59
N ALA A 166 -17.27 2.75 21.74
CA ALA A 166 -16.94 2.59 20.33
C ALA A 166 -15.43 2.34 20.15
N SER A 167 -15.07 1.51 19.18
CA SER A 167 -13.66 1.26 18.81
C SER A 167 -13.35 1.95 17.50
N VAL A 168 -12.52 2.99 17.49
CA VAL A 168 -12.14 3.70 16.26
C VAL A 168 -10.72 3.32 15.86
N LEU A 169 -10.58 2.57 14.77
CA LEU A 169 -9.30 2.12 14.24
C LEU A 169 -8.92 2.92 13.00
N PHE A 170 -7.96 3.81 13.17
CA PHE A 170 -7.40 4.61 12.09
C PHE A 170 -6.44 3.78 11.23
N CYS A 171 -6.64 3.82 9.91
CA CYS A 171 -5.84 3.11 8.93
C CYS A 171 -6.01 3.75 7.53
N TYR A 172 -5.07 3.50 6.61
CA TYR A 172 -5.21 3.95 5.22
C TYR A 172 -6.45 3.31 4.60
N ALA A 173 -7.24 4.12 3.88
CA ALA A 173 -8.55 3.70 3.35
C ALA A 173 -8.45 2.65 2.24
N PHE A 174 -7.30 2.59 1.55
CA PHE A 174 -6.98 1.61 0.52
C PHE A 174 -5.90 0.64 1.03
N GLY A 175 -6.07 -0.65 0.75
CA GLY A 175 -5.18 -1.71 1.20
C GLY A 175 -5.43 -2.07 2.65
N LYS A 176 -5.00 -1.19 3.56
CA LYS A 176 -4.95 -1.47 4.99
C LYS A 176 -6.32 -1.70 5.60
N ALA A 177 -7.30 -0.87 5.26
CA ALA A 177 -8.67 -1.04 5.75
C ALA A 177 -9.24 -2.39 5.31
N GLN A 178 -9.03 -2.80 4.05
CA GLN A 178 -9.53 -4.08 3.52
C GLN A 178 -8.81 -5.27 4.16
N ARG A 179 -7.48 -5.17 4.37
CA ARG A 179 -6.72 -6.18 5.10
C ARG A 179 -7.16 -6.32 6.55
N ILE A 180 -7.47 -5.21 7.22
CA ILE A 180 -8.07 -5.24 8.55
C ILE A 180 -9.40 -5.97 8.50
N LEU A 181 -10.32 -5.54 7.63
CA LEU A 181 -11.64 -6.18 7.46
C LEU A 181 -11.54 -7.69 7.21
N HIS A 182 -10.58 -8.13 6.40
CA HIS A 182 -10.35 -9.55 6.11
C HIS A 182 -9.93 -10.37 7.34
N GLY A 183 -9.19 -9.75 8.28
CA GLY A 183 -8.72 -10.40 9.51
C GLY A 183 -9.61 -10.22 10.74
N LEU A 184 -10.75 -9.52 10.62
CA LEU A 184 -11.68 -9.32 11.72
C LEU A 184 -12.55 -10.54 11.97
N ASP A 185 -12.96 -10.70 13.23
CA ASP A 185 -14.06 -11.57 13.61
C ASP A 185 -15.36 -10.75 13.61
N PRO A 186 -16.23 -10.90 12.59
CA PRO A 186 -17.42 -10.07 12.46
C PRO A 186 -18.51 -10.39 13.49
N GLU A 187 -18.39 -11.49 14.25
CA GLU A 187 -19.37 -11.86 15.28
C GLU A 187 -19.26 -10.98 16.54
N ILE A 188 -18.16 -10.25 16.71
CA ILE A 188 -17.94 -9.37 17.87
C ILE A 188 -18.96 -8.23 17.91
N GLY A 189 -19.34 -7.68 16.76
CA GLY A 189 -20.26 -6.54 16.70
C GLY A 189 -20.37 -5.89 15.33
N PRO A 190 -21.07 -4.75 15.24
CA PRO A 190 -21.24 -4.03 13.98
C PRO A 190 -19.93 -3.40 13.49
N ILE A 191 -19.66 -3.54 12.18
CA ILE A 191 -18.51 -2.90 11.53
C ILE A 191 -18.99 -1.70 10.73
N LEU A 192 -18.49 -0.52 11.09
CA LEU A 192 -18.75 0.73 10.41
C LEU A 192 -17.51 1.23 9.70
N VAL A 193 -17.68 1.95 8.60
CA VAL A 193 -16.56 2.53 7.86
C VAL A 193 -16.80 3.98 7.50
N HIS A 194 -15.71 4.73 7.43
CA HIS A 194 -15.70 6.09 6.88
C HIS A 194 -16.03 6.07 5.37
N GLY A 195 -16.58 7.17 4.86
CA GLY A 195 -17.03 7.28 3.46
C GLY A 195 -15.91 7.12 2.42
N ALA A 196 -14.67 7.33 2.83
CA ALA A 196 -13.47 7.10 2.01
C ALA A 196 -13.12 5.62 1.82
N VAL A 197 -13.63 4.73 2.69
CA VAL A 197 -13.29 3.30 2.70
C VAL A 197 -14.31 2.48 1.90
N GLU A 198 -15.60 2.81 2.01
CA GLU A 198 -16.67 2.01 1.41
C GLU A 198 -16.58 1.83 -0.12
N PRO A 199 -16.26 2.88 -0.93
CA PRO A 199 -16.08 2.70 -2.38
C PRO A 199 -15.01 1.66 -2.71
N LEU A 200 -13.92 1.62 -1.94
CA LEU A 200 -12.82 0.68 -2.16
C LEU A 200 -13.19 -0.72 -1.67
N ASN A 201 -13.92 -0.85 -0.56
CA ASN A 201 -14.46 -2.15 -0.14
C ASN A 201 -15.34 -2.78 -1.22
N ARG A 202 -16.15 -1.97 -1.92
CA ARG A 202 -16.97 -2.44 -3.03
C ARG A 202 -16.10 -3.04 -4.14
N VAL A 203 -15.05 -2.33 -4.56
CA VAL A 203 -14.11 -2.83 -5.59
C VAL A 203 -13.48 -4.16 -5.17
N TYR A 204 -13.07 -4.30 -3.90
CA TYR A 204 -12.51 -5.56 -3.40
C TYR A 204 -13.53 -6.71 -3.43
N ARG A 205 -14.78 -6.47 -3.01
CA ARG A 205 -15.85 -7.49 -3.04
C ARG A 205 -16.20 -7.89 -4.48
N GLU A 206 -16.26 -6.93 -5.40
CA GLU A 206 -16.49 -7.19 -6.83
C GLU A 206 -15.36 -8.01 -7.45
N ALA A 207 -14.12 -7.82 -6.98
CA ALA A 207 -12.97 -8.64 -7.34
C ALA A 207 -12.93 -10.03 -6.65
N GLY A 208 -13.94 -10.38 -5.84
CA GLY A 208 -14.06 -11.66 -5.16
C GLY A 208 -13.32 -11.77 -3.83
N VAL A 209 -12.77 -10.68 -3.30
CA VAL A 209 -12.14 -10.67 -1.97
C VAL A 209 -13.22 -10.71 -0.90
N HIS A 210 -13.12 -11.68 0.01
CA HIS A 210 -14.02 -11.76 1.15
C HIS A 210 -13.73 -10.63 2.13
N LEU A 211 -14.70 -9.74 2.30
CA LEU A 211 -14.75 -8.72 3.34
C LEU A 211 -16.09 -8.83 4.07
N PRO A 212 -16.12 -8.80 5.42
CA PRO A 212 -17.37 -8.81 6.17
C PRO A 212 -18.27 -7.62 5.79
N SER A 213 -19.56 -7.74 6.11
CA SER A 213 -20.54 -6.67 5.84
C SER A 213 -20.16 -5.40 6.62
N THR A 214 -20.14 -4.27 5.93
CA THR A 214 -19.85 -2.95 6.50
C THR A 214 -21.05 -2.02 6.32
N ARG A 215 -21.23 -1.08 7.25
CA ARG A 215 -22.20 0.03 7.10
C ARG A 215 -21.45 1.35 7.03
N TYR A 216 -21.94 2.28 6.21
CA TYR A 216 -21.40 3.63 6.23
C TYR A 216 -21.72 4.28 7.59
N ALA A 217 -20.68 4.77 8.26
CA ALA A 217 -20.83 5.31 9.61
C ALA A 217 -21.69 6.59 9.65
N GLY A 218 -21.84 7.30 8.52
CA GLY A 218 -22.69 8.48 8.42
C GLY A 218 -24.19 8.19 8.47
N ASP A 219 -24.59 6.97 8.12
CA ASP A 219 -26.01 6.54 8.14
C ASP A 219 -26.48 6.13 9.54
N VAL A 220 -25.57 6.02 10.50
CA VAL A 220 -25.89 5.67 11.89
C VAL A 220 -26.12 6.95 12.72
N PRO A 221 -27.28 7.10 13.38
CA PRO A 221 -27.54 8.24 14.26
C PRO A 221 -26.49 8.36 15.37
N ARG A 222 -26.08 9.59 15.71
CA ARG A 222 -24.99 9.86 16.68
C ARG A 222 -25.21 9.28 18.09
N ASN A 223 -26.45 9.02 18.47
CA ASN A 223 -26.82 8.49 19.79
C ASN A 223 -27.30 7.03 19.72
N ASP A 224 -27.13 6.36 18.58
CA ASP A 224 -27.55 4.98 18.42
C ASP A 224 -26.74 4.07 19.36
N PRO A 225 -27.39 3.25 20.21
CA PRO A 225 -26.70 2.32 21.10
C PRO A 225 -25.74 1.37 20.39
N LEU A 226 -25.93 1.07 19.10
CA LEU A 226 -25.06 0.19 18.32
C LEU A 226 -23.61 0.70 18.28
N LEU A 227 -23.41 2.02 18.34
CA LEU A 227 -22.08 2.64 18.28
C LEU A 227 -21.18 2.18 19.42
N ARG A 228 -21.76 1.87 20.59
CA ARG A 228 -21.04 1.39 21.78
C ARG A 228 -20.44 -0.01 21.65
N GLN A 229 -20.77 -0.71 20.57
CA GLN A 229 -20.25 -2.05 20.25
C GLN A 229 -19.56 -2.06 18.88
N ALA A 230 -19.51 -0.91 18.20
CA ALA A 230 -19.02 -0.85 16.83
C ALA A 230 -17.50 -0.80 16.76
N LEU A 231 -16.93 -1.45 15.75
CA LEU A 231 -15.62 -1.12 15.23
C LEU A 231 -15.78 -0.18 14.03
N ILE A 232 -15.07 0.93 14.05
CA ILE A 232 -15.09 1.96 13.02
C ILE A 232 -13.73 2.03 12.35
N LEU A 233 -13.66 1.77 11.05
CA LEU A 233 -12.45 2.04 10.26
C LEU A 233 -12.51 3.42 9.64
N ALA A 234 -11.47 4.23 9.86
CA ALA A 234 -11.40 5.60 9.36
C ALA A 234 -9.99 5.98 8.88
N PRO A 235 -9.86 6.88 7.89
CA PRO A 235 -8.56 7.39 7.48
C PRO A 235 -7.92 8.22 8.61
N PRO A 236 -6.57 8.36 8.63
CA PRO A 236 -5.87 9.18 9.61
C PRO A 236 -6.38 10.63 9.66
N SER A 237 -6.80 11.20 8.52
CA SER A 237 -7.35 12.55 8.42
C SER A 237 -8.67 12.76 9.18
N ALA A 238 -9.37 11.68 9.57
CA ALA A 238 -10.55 11.78 10.41
C ALA A 238 -10.20 12.07 11.88
N ALA A 239 -8.98 11.76 12.33
CA ALA A 239 -8.54 11.99 13.71
C ALA A 239 -8.62 13.48 14.06
N GLY A 240 -9.19 13.80 15.22
CA GLY A 240 -9.37 15.19 15.67
C GLY A 240 -10.45 16.00 14.93
N SER A 241 -11.03 15.48 13.85
CA SER A 241 -12.07 16.19 13.08
C SER A 241 -13.42 16.23 13.81
N SER A 242 -14.33 17.11 13.37
CA SER A 242 -15.70 17.17 13.91
C SER A 242 -16.50 15.89 13.67
N TRP A 243 -16.11 15.06 12.69
CA TRP A 243 -16.72 13.76 12.40
C TRP A 243 -16.60 12.79 13.57
N MET A 244 -15.52 12.88 14.37
CA MET A 244 -15.28 12.01 15.53
C MET A 244 -16.29 12.22 16.67
N ARG A 245 -16.87 13.42 16.79
CA ARG A 245 -17.85 13.76 17.85
C ARG A 245 -19.09 12.87 17.85
N ARG A 246 -19.32 12.13 16.76
CA ARG A 246 -20.44 11.20 16.60
C ARG A 246 -20.32 9.93 17.43
N PHE A 247 -19.11 9.57 17.86
CA PHE A 247 -18.86 8.30 18.55
C PHE A 247 -18.90 8.41 20.07
N GLY A 248 -19.15 9.60 20.62
CA GLY A 248 -19.27 9.80 22.07
C GLY A 248 -18.00 9.37 22.81
N ASP A 249 -18.16 8.48 23.77
CA ASP A 249 -17.04 7.82 24.46
C ASP A 249 -16.50 6.67 23.59
N TYR A 250 -15.29 6.84 23.08
CA TYR A 250 -14.61 5.89 22.20
C TYR A 250 -13.19 5.63 22.69
N SER A 251 -12.67 4.45 22.38
CA SER A 251 -11.23 4.17 22.42
C SER A 251 -10.71 4.18 20.98
N ASP A 252 -9.54 4.77 20.78
CA ASP A 252 -8.91 4.83 19.46
C ASP A 252 -7.62 4.00 19.33
N ALA A 253 -7.35 3.64 18.10
CA ALA A 253 -6.15 2.92 17.74
C ALA A 253 -5.66 3.34 16.36
N PHE A 254 -4.36 3.14 16.12
CA PHE A 254 -3.75 3.36 14.80
C PHE A 254 -3.12 2.05 14.31
N ALA A 255 -3.44 1.63 13.08
CA ALA A 255 -2.78 0.50 12.42
C ALA A 255 -1.75 1.03 11.40
N SER A 256 -0.47 0.80 11.69
CA SER A 256 0.65 1.19 10.82
C SER A 256 1.94 0.49 11.25
N GLY A 257 2.83 0.17 10.30
CA GLY A 257 4.18 -0.32 10.61
C GLY A 257 4.96 0.62 11.54
N TRP A 258 4.70 1.93 11.44
CA TRP A 258 5.32 2.95 12.30
C TRP A 258 4.93 2.82 13.78
N MET A 259 3.89 2.06 14.12
CA MET A 259 3.51 1.78 15.51
C MET A 259 4.49 0.87 16.24
N LEU A 260 5.47 0.29 15.54
CA LEU A 260 6.59 -0.43 16.16
C LEU A 260 7.44 0.50 17.04
N LEU A 261 7.56 1.78 16.65
CA LEU A 261 8.38 2.76 17.35
C LEU A 261 7.61 3.43 18.48
N ARG A 262 8.12 3.31 19.72
CA ARG A 262 7.54 3.94 20.91
C ARG A 262 7.35 5.45 20.76
N GLY A 263 8.32 6.13 20.13
CA GLY A 263 8.27 7.57 19.89
C GLY A 263 7.09 7.96 19.01
N THR A 264 6.87 7.25 17.90
CA THR A 264 5.77 7.51 16.97
C THR A 264 4.42 7.25 17.61
N ARG A 265 4.28 6.14 18.36
CA ARG A 265 3.06 5.85 19.12
C ARG A 265 2.73 6.96 20.11
N ARG A 266 3.72 7.47 20.84
CA ARG A 266 3.54 8.58 21.80
C ARG A 266 3.14 9.88 21.10
N ARG A 267 3.74 10.21 19.96
CA ARG A 267 3.43 11.43 19.19
C ARG A 267 2.01 11.43 18.64
N ARG A 268 1.51 10.27 18.20
CA ARG A 268 0.14 10.13 17.66
C ARG A 268 -0.94 10.22 18.75
N GLY A 269 -0.60 9.98 20.02
CA GLY A 269 -1.52 10.18 21.15
C GLY A 269 -2.71 9.21 21.23
N VAL A 270 -2.68 8.11 20.47
CA VAL A 270 -3.74 7.08 20.46
C VAL A 270 -3.63 6.11 21.64
N ASP A 271 -4.76 5.54 22.08
CA ASP A 271 -4.77 4.58 23.19
C ASP A 271 -3.95 3.32 22.84
N ARG A 272 -4.11 2.85 21.59
CA ARG A 272 -3.48 1.61 21.08
C ARG A 272 -2.80 1.81 19.73
N GLY A 273 -1.71 1.06 19.51
CA GLY A 273 -1.03 0.99 18.22
C GLY A 273 -0.91 -0.46 17.78
N PHE A 274 -1.28 -0.74 16.54
CA PHE A 274 -1.15 -2.06 15.92
C PHE A 274 -0.10 -2.00 14.80
N VAL A 275 0.92 -2.84 14.90
CA VAL A 275 2.04 -2.88 13.95
C VAL A 275 1.61 -3.65 12.70
N LEU A 276 0.87 -2.99 11.81
CA LEU A 276 0.39 -3.56 10.55
C LEU A 276 0.89 -2.72 9.38
N SER A 277 1.70 -3.31 8.52
CA SER A 277 2.22 -2.68 7.32
C SER A 277 1.93 -3.52 6.08
N ASP A 278 1.57 -2.85 4.99
CA ASP A 278 1.40 -3.48 3.67
C ASP A 278 2.68 -3.46 2.83
N HIS A 279 3.80 -3.10 3.45
CA HIS A 279 5.14 -3.10 2.88
C HIS A 279 6.00 -4.20 3.52
N ALA A 280 7.03 -4.65 2.81
CA ALA A 280 8.02 -5.57 3.33
C ALA A 280 8.79 -4.97 4.52
N ASP A 281 9.01 -5.78 5.55
CA ASP A 281 9.97 -5.46 6.60
C ASP A 281 11.40 -5.76 6.14
N TRP A 282 12.38 -5.51 7.01
CA TRP A 282 13.78 -5.75 6.67
C TRP A 282 14.08 -7.18 6.19
N PRO A 283 13.66 -8.26 6.90
CA PRO A 283 13.78 -9.61 6.37
C PRO A 283 13.08 -9.82 5.03
N GLY A 284 11.87 -9.28 4.85
CA GLY A 284 11.13 -9.39 3.60
C GLY A 284 11.80 -8.71 2.41
N LEU A 285 12.36 -7.51 2.62
CA LEU A 285 13.15 -6.79 1.61
C LEU A 285 14.36 -7.63 1.18
N LEU A 286 15.15 -8.12 2.14
CA LEU A 286 16.33 -8.94 1.85
C LEU A 286 15.97 -10.25 1.16
N TRP A 287 14.88 -10.90 1.58
CA TRP A 287 14.39 -12.11 0.95
C TRP A 287 13.99 -11.85 -0.51
N ALA A 288 13.19 -10.82 -0.77
CA ALA A 288 12.72 -10.49 -2.12
C ALA A 288 13.90 -10.18 -3.05
N ILE A 289 14.83 -9.32 -2.61
CA ILE A 289 16.06 -9.02 -3.35
C ILE A 289 16.84 -10.31 -3.63
N GLY A 290 17.02 -11.19 -2.63
CA GLY A 290 17.72 -12.46 -2.80
C GLY A 290 17.05 -13.40 -3.81
N GLN A 291 15.72 -13.41 -3.91
CA GLN A 291 15.01 -14.24 -4.90
C GLN A 291 15.21 -13.76 -6.35
N THR A 292 15.55 -12.49 -6.55
CA THR A 292 15.73 -11.94 -7.91
C THR A 292 17.00 -12.43 -8.59
N GLY A 293 18.02 -12.80 -7.82
CA GLY A 293 19.36 -13.07 -8.35
C GLY A 293 20.01 -11.85 -9.03
N ALA A 294 19.47 -10.64 -8.85
CA ALA A 294 19.98 -9.44 -9.48
C ALA A 294 21.37 -9.06 -8.95
N GLU A 295 22.27 -8.71 -9.85
CA GLU A 295 23.60 -8.20 -9.50
C GLU A 295 23.55 -6.70 -9.16
N ARG A 296 22.59 -5.97 -9.76
CA ARG A 296 22.37 -4.54 -9.54
C ARG A 296 21.03 -4.29 -8.84
N VAL A 297 21.06 -3.49 -7.78
CA VAL A 297 19.86 -3.11 -7.02
C VAL A 297 19.75 -1.59 -6.91
N MET A 298 18.62 -1.03 -7.32
CA MET A 298 18.33 0.40 -7.25
C MET A 298 17.30 0.63 -6.16
N VAL A 299 17.72 1.22 -5.05
CA VAL A 299 16.89 1.38 -3.86
C VAL A 299 16.28 2.78 -3.86
N THR A 300 14.97 2.85 -3.69
CA THR A 300 14.16 4.06 -3.64
C THR A 300 13.20 4.01 -2.44
N HIS A 301 12.52 5.11 -2.10
CA HIS A 301 11.58 5.27 -0.97
C HIS A 301 12.15 4.97 0.43
N GLY A 302 11.87 5.81 1.43
CA GLY A 302 12.17 5.51 2.83
C GLY A 302 13.67 5.47 3.18
N SER A 303 14.11 4.42 3.89
CA SER A 303 15.45 4.33 4.51
C SER A 303 16.55 3.83 3.54
N VAL A 304 16.70 4.53 2.41
CA VAL A 304 17.52 4.13 1.26
C VAL A 304 18.99 3.85 1.63
N ASN A 305 19.65 4.79 2.30
CA ASN A 305 21.10 4.72 2.51
C ASN A 305 21.55 3.50 3.34
N VAL A 306 20.71 3.07 4.29
CA VAL A 306 21.03 1.92 5.15
C VAL A 306 20.95 0.62 4.37
N LEU A 307 19.89 0.44 3.57
CA LEU A 307 19.73 -0.74 2.74
C LEU A 307 20.81 -0.79 1.64
N VAL A 308 21.08 0.34 0.96
CA VAL A 308 22.15 0.44 -0.05
C VAL A 308 23.49 0.02 0.54
N ARG A 309 23.85 0.56 1.71
CA ARG A 309 25.11 0.19 2.37
C ARG A 309 25.17 -1.32 2.66
N TYR A 310 24.11 -1.87 3.25
CA TYR A 310 24.06 -3.29 3.59
C TYR A 310 24.23 -4.19 2.36
N LEU A 311 23.52 -3.90 1.27
CA LEU A 311 23.59 -4.68 0.03
C LEU A 311 24.98 -4.62 -0.62
N ASN A 312 25.65 -3.46 -0.59
CA ASN A 312 27.05 -3.34 -1.05
C ASN A 312 28.00 -4.17 -0.18
N GLU A 313 27.80 -4.21 1.14
CA GLU A 313 28.56 -5.09 2.05
C GLU A 313 28.31 -6.58 1.77
N GLN A 314 27.18 -6.95 1.14
CA GLN A 314 26.90 -8.31 0.66
C GLN A 314 27.43 -8.58 -0.77
N GLY A 315 28.09 -7.61 -1.41
CA GLY A 315 28.71 -7.76 -2.72
C GLY A 315 27.82 -7.43 -3.93
N LEU A 316 26.65 -6.81 -3.73
CA LEU A 316 25.78 -6.34 -4.82
C LEU A 316 26.15 -4.92 -5.26
N ASP A 317 25.92 -4.57 -6.53
CA ASP A 317 25.97 -3.17 -7.00
C ASP A 317 24.67 -2.45 -6.60
N ALA A 318 24.61 -1.99 -5.36
CA ALA A 318 23.45 -1.30 -4.82
C ALA A 318 23.62 0.22 -4.86
N ARG A 319 22.62 0.93 -5.39
CA ARG A 319 22.64 2.40 -5.53
C ARG A 319 21.33 3.02 -5.09
N ALA A 320 21.41 4.24 -4.55
CA ALA A 320 20.22 5.05 -4.32
C ALA A 320 19.63 5.49 -5.67
N PHE A 321 18.31 5.46 -5.76
CA PHE A 321 17.55 5.95 -6.91
C PHE A 321 16.59 7.04 -6.43
N ILE A 322 16.89 8.28 -6.82
CA ILE A 322 16.18 9.46 -6.34
C ILE A 322 14.81 9.52 -7.01
N THR A 323 13.78 9.64 -6.19
CA THR A 323 12.37 9.66 -6.61
C THR A 323 11.57 10.64 -5.74
N GLU A 324 10.48 11.20 -6.27
CA GLU A 324 9.56 12.05 -5.48
C GLU A 324 8.55 11.25 -4.63
N TYR A 325 8.65 9.93 -4.61
CA TYR A 325 7.76 9.12 -3.79
C TYR A 325 7.99 9.33 -2.28
N GLY A 326 6.92 9.27 -1.49
CA GLY A 326 7.02 9.21 -0.02
C GLY A 326 7.19 10.56 0.71
N GLU A 327 7.16 11.71 0.03
CA GLU A 327 7.13 13.01 0.75
C GLU A 327 5.91 13.13 1.70
N GLU A 328 4.81 12.40 1.43
CA GLU A 328 3.62 12.36 2.29
C GLU A 328 3.75 11.48 3.56
N ASP A 329 4.66 10.49 3.56
CA ASP A 329 4.82 9.57 4.68
C ASP A 329 5.93 10.00 5.66
N ASP A 330 6.89 10.83 5.22
CA ASP A 330 7.84 11.55 6.07
C ASP A 330 7.27 12.86 6.65
N THR A 331 6.18 13.40 6.08
CA THR A 331 5.44 14.56 6.61
C THR A 331 4.45 14.17 7.72
N VAL A 332 4.79 13.18 8.54
CA VAL A 332 4.17 13.03 9.87
C VAL A 332 4.61 14.21 10.74
N ALA A 333 3.84 15.31 10.59
CA ALA A 333 3.87 16.59 11.30
C ALA A 333 4.46 17.79 10.53
N THR A 334 3.71 18.35 9.57
CA THR A 334 3.63 19.82 9.42
C THR A 334 2.24 20.25 8.93
N GLU A 335 1.46 20.77 9.88
CA GLU A 335 0.36 21.75 9.79
C GLU A 335 -0.92 21.42 8.97
N PRO A 336 -2.10 21.90 9.43
CA PRO A 336 -3.32 21.82 8.66
C PRO A 336 -3.27 22.83 7.52
N GLU A 337 -3.48 22.40 6.28
CA GLU A 337 -3.80 23.32 5.19
C GLU A 337 -5.14 24.01 5.50
N ALA A 338 -5.10 25.33 5.43
CA ALA A 338 -6.19 26.26 5.75
C ALA A 338 -7.31 26.25 4.69
#